data_AF-A0A9K3KES4-F1
#
_entry.id   AF-A0A9K3KES4-F1
#
_cell.length_a   1.000
_cell.length_b   1.000
_cell.length_c   1.000
_cell.angle_alpha   90.00
_cell.angle_beta   90.00
_cell.angle_gamma   90.00
#
_symmetry.space_group_name_H-M   'P 1'
#
loop_
_entity.id
_entity.type
_entity.pdbx_description
1 polymer ?
#
loop_
_entity_poly.entity_id
_entity_poly.type
_entity_poly.pdbx_seq_one_letter_code
_entity_poly.pdbx_strand_id
1 'polypeptide(L)'
;MPFVHITWLPKACRTAKVRQEIADAVIKAMVAHPDADISPDNLVVRFSESVDGFPLPKGHSHNPDLAAPQKPEAEAFLKDR
;
A
#
# COMPACT_ATOMS: atom_id res chain seq x y z
N MET A 1 -10.50 10.44 -12.83
CA MET A 1 -9.86 9.11 -12.85
C MET A 1 -9.05 8.96 -11.57
N PRO A 2 -9.65 8.35 -10.53
CA PRO A 2 -8.94 8.10 -9.27
C PRO A 2 -7.75 7.15 -9.49
N PHE A 3 -6.67 7.41 -8.76
CA PHE A 3 -5.45 6.63 -8.84
C PHE A 3 -5.01 6.25 -7.44
N VAL A 4 -4.95 4.95 -7.14
CA VAL A 4 -4.49 4.43 -5.86
C VAL A 4 -3.11 3.82 -6.04
N HIS A 5 -2.14 4.39 -5.33
CA HIS A 5 -0.79 3.87 -5.29
C HIS A 5 -0.54 3.20 -3.94
N ILE A 6 -0.25 1.90 -3.97
CA ILE A 6 0.11 1.12 -2.79
C ILE A 6 1.62 0.90 -2.84
N THR A 7 2.31 1.59 -1.94
CA THR A 7 3.72 1.38 -1.71
C THR A 7 3.88 0.45 -0.53
N TRP A 8 4.53 -0.70 -0.72
CA TRP A 8 4.68 -1.70 0.34
C TRP A 8 6.08 -2.34 0.34
N LEU A 9 6.57 -2.72 1.52
CA LEU A 9 7.87 -3.39 1.67
C LEU A 9 7.98 -4.73 0.87
N PRO A 10 9.14 -5.11 0.34
CA PRO A 10 9.31 -6.45 -0.22
C PRO A 10 9.14 -7.53 0.87
N LYS A 11 8.26 -8.50 0.66
CA LYS A 11 8.11 -9.70 1.51
C LYS A 11 7.74 -10.92 0.67
N ALA A 12 8.22 -12.10 1.04
CA ALA A 12 7.95 -13.35 0.30
C ALA A 12 6.45 -13.67 0.11
N CYS A 13 5.60 -13.25 1.06
CA CYS A 13 4.15 -13.44 0.96
C CYS A 13 3.45 -12.53 -0.07
N ARG A 14 4.11 -11.50 -0.60
CA ARG A 14 3.52 -10.46 -1.47
C ARG A 14 3.61 -10.85 -2.95
N THR A 15 3.10 -12.03 -3.27
CA THR A 15 3.10 -12.62 -4.62
C THR A 15 2.17 -11.88 -5.59
N ALA A 16 2.26 -12.20 -6.88
CA ALA A 16 1.36 -11.63 -7.90
C ALA A 16 -0.12 -11.91 -7.60
N LYS A 17 -0.44 -13.13 -7.14
CA LYS A 17 -1.80 -13.49 -6.73
C LYS A 17 -2.30 -12.61 -5.58
N VAL A 18 -1.48 -12.41 -4.54
CA VAL A 18 -1.84 -11.56 -3.41
C VAL A 18 -2.00 -10.10 -3.85
N ARG A 19 -1.17 -9.58 -4.78
CA ARG A 19 -1.34 -8.23 -5.34
C ARG A 19 -2.70 -8.07 -6.03
N GLN A 20 -3.13 -9.08 -6.78
CA GLN A 20 -4.44 -9.08 -7.43
C GLN A 20 -5.58 -9.06 -6.41
N GLU A 21 -5.55 -9.95 -5.42
CA GLU A 21 -6.57 -10.02 -4.36
C GLU A 21 -6.68 -8.69 -3.58
N ILE A 22 -5.54 -8.04 -3.31
CA ILE A 22 -5.52 -6.73 -2.65
C ILE A 22 -6.05 -5.63 -3.57
N ALA A 23 -5.73 -5.66 -4.87
CA ALA A 23 -6.26 -4.69 -5.83
C ALA A 23 -7.80 -4.77 -5.89
N ASP A 24 -8.36 -5.98 -5.92
CA ASP A 24 -9.81 -6.19 -5.93
C ASP A 24 -10.46 -5.64 -4.65
N ALA A 25 -9.84 -5.87 -3.49
CA ALA A 25 -10.32 -5.33 -2.22
C ALA A 25 -10.31 -3.79 -2.18
N VAL A 26 -9.26 -3.17 -2.75
CA VAL A 26 -9.12 -1.71 -2.85
C VAL A 26 -10.18 -1.14 -3.79
N ILE A 27 -10.36 -1.73 -4.97
CA ILE A 27 -11.40 -1.31 -5.92
C ILE A 27 -12.77 -1.35 -5.25
N LYS A 28 -13.09 -2.46 -4.58
CA LYS A 28 -14.35 -2.61 -3.84
C LYS A 28 -14.55 -1.52 -2.79
N ALA A 29 -13.51 -1.16 -2.05
CA ALA A 29 -13.59 -0.10 -1.05
C ALA A 29 -13.79 1.29 -1.67
N MET A 30 -13.08 1.60 -2.76
CA MET A 30 -13.14 2.89 -3.43
C MET A 30 -14.51 3.15 -4.08
N VAL A 31 -15.16 2.13 -4.61
CA VAL A 31 -16.50 2.25 -5.25
C VAL A 31 -17.66 2.19 -4.25
N ALA A 32 -17.39 1.96 -2.95
CA ALA A 32 -18.44 1.78 -1.95
C ALA A 32 -19.14 3.09 -1.55
N HIS A 33 -18.52 4.25 -1.81
CA HIS A 33 -19.10 5.54 -1.46
C HIS A 33 -19.84 6.16 -2.66
N PRO A 34 -21.18 6.26 -2.63
CA PRO A 34 -21.97 6.69 -3.78
C PRO A 34 -21.64 8.13 -4.23
N ASP A 35 -21.30 9.01 -3.29
CA ASP A 35 -21.00 10.41 -3.59
C ASP A 35 -19.57 10.65 -4.12
N ALA A 36 -18.73 9.61 -4.20
CA ALA A 36 -17.33 9.76 -4.59
C ALA A 36 -17.10 9.75 -6.11
N ASP A 37 -18.14 9.44 -6.91
CA ASP A 37 -18.08 9.36 -8.38
C ASP A 37 -16.92 8.47 -8.89
N ILE A 38 -16.81 7.26 -8.32
CA ILE A 38 -15.79 6.27 -8.67
C ILE A 38 -16.48 5.03 -9.22
N SER A 39 -16.03 4.59 -10.39
CA SER A 39 -16.41 3.32 -10.99
C SER A 39 -15.19 2.40 -11.11
N PRO A 40 -15.39 1.08 -11.22
CA PRO A 40 -14.29 0.16 -11.48
C PRO A 40 -13.52 0.51 -12.77
N ASP A 41 -14.22 1.04 -13.78
CA ASP A 41 -13.65 1.34 -15.10
C ASP A 41 -12.78 2.60 -15.10
N ASN A 42 -12.96 3.50 -14.12
CA ASN A 42 -12.25 4.77 -14.04
C ASN A 42 -11.17 4.81 -12.93
N LEU A 43 -10.87 3.67 -12.31
CA LEU A 43 -9.94 3.52 -11.20
C LEU A 43 -8.73 2.66 -11.59
N VAL A 44 -7.54 3.11 -11.19
CA VAL A 44 -6.29 2.36 -11.36
C VAL A 44 -5.65 2.10 -10.00
N VAL A 45 -5.29 0.84 -9.72
CA VAL A 45 -4.51 0.43 -8.55
C VAL A 45 -3.11 0.01 -9.00
N ARG A 46 -2.08 0.70 -8.50
CA ARG A 46 -0.67 0.40 -8.80
C ARG A 46 0.07 0.01 -7.53
N PHE A 47 0.97 -0.96 -7.66
CA PHE A 47 1.89 -1.34 -6.59
C PHE A 47 3.31 -0.84 -6.88
N SER A 48 3.97 -0.30 -5.86
CA SER A 48 5.41 -0.07 -5.82
C SER A 48 6.02 -0.71 -4.59
N GLU A 49 7.31 -0.97 -4.66
CA GLU A 49 8.08 -1.42 -3.51
C GLU A 49 8.77 -0.21 -2.87
N SER A 50 8.62 -0.07 -1.55
CA SER A 50 9.42 0.88 -0.77
C SER A 50 10.53 0.14 -0.07
N VAL A 51 11.68 0.80 -0.11
CA VAL A 51 12.74 0.66 0.87
C VAL A 51 12.43 1.70 1.94
N ASP A 52 12.41 1.29 3.20
CA ASP A 52 11.73 1.96 4.32
C ASP A 52 12.15 3.42 4.55
N GLY A 53 11.29 4.25 5.17
CA GLY A 53 11.77 5.56 5.67
C GLY A 53 10.78 6.70 5.94
N PHE A 54 9.46 6.56 5.67
CA PHE A 54 8.52 7.67 5.92
C PHE A 54 7.60 7.41 7.12
N PRO A 55 7.53 8.34 8.09
CA PRO A 55 6.60 8.22 9.21
C PRO A 55 5.16 8.33 8.71
N LEU A 56 4.28 7.42 9.17
CA LEU A 56 2.87 7.47 8.84
C LEU A 56 2.17 8.65 9.54
N PRO A 57 1.22 9.34 8.89
CA PRO A 57 0.37 10.31 9.57
C PRO A 57 -0.44 9.68 10.70
N LYS A 58 -0.74 10.47 11.74
CA LYS A 58 -1.51 10.02 12.91
C LYS A 58 -2.88 9.47 12.47
N GLY A 59 -3.25 8.28 12.95
CA GLY A 59 -4.54 7.63 12.67
C GLY A 59 -4.57 6.72 11.44
N HIS A 60 -3.49 6.65 10.65
CA HIS A 60 -3.40 5.81 9.46
C HIS A 60 -2.97 4.36 9.77
N SER A 61 -2.77 4.05 11.05
CA SER A 61 -2.42 2.73 11.54
C SER A 61 -2.94 2.54 12.96
N HIS A 62 -3.45 1.34 13.24
CA HIS A 62 -3.73 0.88 14.60
C HIS A 62 -2.51 0.25 15.27
N ASN A 63 -1.40 0.08 14.53
CA ASN A 63 -0.15 -0.45 15.07
C ASN A 63 0.63 0.69 15.76
N PRO A 64 0.84 0.64 17.09
CA PRO A 64 1.57 1.67 17.83
C PRO A 64 3.04 1.79 17.40
N ASP A 65 3.65 0.71 16.91
CA ASP A 65 5.07 0.71 16.48
C ASP A 65 5.29 1.55 15.22
N LEU A 66 4.27 1.66 14.37
CA LEU A 66 4.32 2.48 13.15
C LEU A 66 4.07 3.97 13.42
N ALA A 67 3.63 4.33 14.62
CA ALA A 67 3.49 5.71 15.08
C ALA A 67 4.77 6.24 15.75
N ALA A 68 5.73 5.36 16.06
CA ALA A 68 7.03 5.77 16.58
C ALA A 68 7.88 6.44 15.48
N PRO A 69 8.75 7.41 15.83
CA PRO A 69 9.72 7.97 14.88
C PRO A 69 10.56 6.85 14.26
N GLN A 70 10.41 6.62 12.96
CA GLN A 70 11.18 5.61 12.25
C GLN A 70 12.61 6.15 12.07
N LYS A 71 13.61 5.41 12.56
CA LYS A 71 15.00 5.64 12.16
C LYS A 71 15.18 4.98 10.79
N PRO A 72 15.70 5.68 9.75
CA PRO A 72 16.03 5.06 8.47
C PRO A 72 17.25 4.15 8.64
N GLU A 73 17.06 3.02 9.31
CA GLU A 73 18.09 2.02 9.59
C GLU A 73 17.52 0.62 9.32
N ALA A 74 17.10 0.39 8.09
CA ALA A 74 17.04 -0.94 7.54
C ALA A 74 17.40 -0.82 6.07
N GLU A 75 18.70 -1.01 5.77
CA GLU A 75 19.16 -1.32 4.44
C GLU A 75 18.18 -2.30 3.80
N ALA A 76 17.66 -1.92 2.63
CA ALA A 76 16.89 -2.81 1.80
C ALA A 76 17.69 -4.11 1.67
N PHE A 77 17.16 -5.21 2.19
CA PHE A 77 17.72 -6.55 2.02
C PHE A 77 17.73 -6.87 0.52
N LEU A 78 18.78 -6.41 -0.15
CA LEU A 78 19.36 -6.95 -1.38
C LEU A 78 20.76 -7.44 -0.99
N LYS A 79 20.84 -8.28 0.04
CA LYS A 79 21.96 -9.23 0.12
C LYS A 79 21.51 -10.43 -0.69
N ASP A 80 22.30 -10.70 -1.73
CA ASP A 80 22.29 -11.90 -2.55
C ASP A 80 21.35 -11.83 -3.78
N ARG A 81 21.88 -11.11 -4.79
CA ARG A 81 21.80 -11.56 -6.19
C ARG A 81 22.54 -12.88 -6.35
#